data_AF-A0A536WT11-F1
#
_entry.id   AF-A0A536WT11-F1
#
_cell.length_a   1.000
_cell.length_b   1.000
_cell.length_c   1.000
_cell.angle_alpha   90.00
_cell.angle_beta   90.00
_cell.angle_gamma   90.00
#
_symmetry.space_group_name_H-M   'P 1'
#
loop_
_entity.id
_entity.type
_entity.pdbx_description
1 polymer ?
#
loop_
_entity_poly.entity_id
_entity_poly.type
_entity_poly.pdbx_seq_one_letter_code
_entity_poly.pdbx_strand_id
1 'polypeptide(L)' 'MRSLLSACILLGGCVTAESDCRTSDWYALGERDARMGQRPLIERYAESCSRYQVRPAEADYMAGWAIGYSQTSFRQPN' A
#
# COMPACT_ATOMS: atom_id res chain seq x y z
N MET A 1 -31.85 -27.70 20.76
CA MET A 1 -31.74 -26.23 20.64
C MET A 1 -30.35 -25.80 21.08
N ARG A 2 -29.84 -24.72 20.47
CA ARG A 2 -28.74 -23.83 20.91
C ARG A 2 -27.46 -23.94 20.06
N SER A 3 -27.65 -23.43 18.85
CA SER A 3 -26.85 -22.39 18.19
C SER A 3 -25.33 -22.57 18.10
N LEU A 4 -24.91 -22.86 16.87
CA LEU A 4 -23.60 -22.59 16.29
C LEU A 4 -23.14 -21.15 16.64
N LEU A 5 -22.05 -21.01 17.38
CA LEU A 5 -21.30 -19.77 17.45
C LEU A 5 -20.17 -19.81 16.42
N SER A 6 -20.53 -19.50 15.18
CA SER A 6 -19.55 -19.15 14.14
C SER A 6 -19.13 -17.69 14.36
N ALA A 7 -18.02 -17.50 15.07
CA ALA A 7 -17.35 -16.21 15.17
C ALA A 7 -16.61 -15.90 13.85
N CYS A 8 -17.33 -15.35 12.86
CA CYS A 8 -16.72 -14.76 11.68
C CYS A 8 -16.10 -13.41 12.07
N ILE A 9 -14.83 -13.41 12.48
CA ILE A 9 -14.03 -12.19 12.58
C ILE A 9 -13.57 -11.85 11.16
N LEU A 10 -14.39 -11.10 10.43
CA LEU A 10 -13.97 -10.42 9.20
C LEU A 10 -13.09 -9.25 9.62
N LEU A 11 -11.78 -9.49 9.74
CA LEU A 11 -10.79 -8.42 9.89
C LEU A 11 -10.84 -7.59 8.61
N GLY A 12 -11.42 -6.39 8.72
CA GLY A 12 -11.51 -5.43 7.64
C GLY A 12 -10.13 -5.15 7.05
N GLY A 13 -10.01 -5.32 5.73
CA GLY A 13 -8.90 -4.71 4.99
C GLY A 13 -8.89 -3.23 5.33
N CYS A 14 -7.76 -2.72 5.79
CA CYS A 14 -7.60 -1.32 6.16
C CYS A 14 -8.07 -0.48 4.99
N VAL A 15 -9.19 0.24 5.17
CA VAL A 15 -9.66 1.19 4.18
C VAL A 15 -8.62 2.30 4.16
N THR A 16 -7.96 2.50 3.02
CA THR A 16 -7.14 3.69 2.79
C THR A 16 -8.03 4.91 3.03
N ALA A 17 -7.67 5.74 4.00
CA ALA A 17 -8.41 6.95 4.28
C ALA A 17 -8.18 7.95 3.13
N GLU A 18 -9.16 8.80 2.88
CA GLU A 18 -9.04 9.85 1.86
C GLU A 18 -7.86 10.79 2.14
N SER A 19 -7.57 11.06 3.42
CA SER A 19 -6.39 11.79 3.86
C SER A 19 -5.09 11.15 3.37
N ASP A 20 -4.98 9.82 3.45
CA ASP A 20 -3.79 9.09 3.04
C ASP A 20 -3.52 9.27 1.54
N CYS A 21 -4.57 9.39 0.73
CA CYS A 21 -4.42 9.66 -0.70
C CYS A 21 -4.00 11.10 -0.99
N ARG A 22 -4.49 12.09 -0.23
CA ARG A 22 -4.26 13.52 -0.53
C ARG A 22 -3.02 14.12 0.12
N THR A 23 -2.60 13.59 1.27
CA THR A 23 -1.48 14.13 2.05
C THR A 23 -0.30 13.19 2.12
N SER A 24 -0.30 12.07 1.38
CA SER A 24 0.87 11.21 1.32
C SER A 24 2.03 11.88 0.59
N ASP A 25 3.19 11.82 1.23
CA ASP A 25 4.47 11.88 0.53
C ASP A 25 4.64 10.56 -0.24
N TRP A 26 4.32 10.60 -1.53
CA TRP A 26 4.36 9.43 -2.40
C TRP A 26 5.76 8.83 -2.51
N TYR A 27 6.80 9.67 -2.49
CA TYR A 27 8.19 9.22 -2.53
C TYR A 27 8.55 8.44 -1.27
N ALA A 28 8.30 9.02 -0.09
CA ALA A 28 8.59 8.34 1.18
C ALA A 28 7.76 7.05 1.35
N LEU A 29 6.54 7.04 0.83
CA LEU A 29 5.68 5.86 0.77
C LEU A 29 6.31 4.74 -0.08
N GLY A 30 6.76 5.05 -1.29
CA GLY A 30 7.44 4.10 -2.18
C GLY A 30 8.73 3.55 -1.56
N GLU A 31 9.55 4.41 -0.98
CA GLU A 31 10.80 3.98 -0.32
C GLU A 31 10.52 2.98 0.81
N ARG A 32 9.54 3.28 1.65
CA ARG A 32 9.15 2.41 2.76
C ARG A 32 8.63 1.07 2.26
N ASP A 33 7.77 1.06 1.25
CA ASP A 33 7.19 -0.17 0.70
C ASP A 33 8.29 -1.08 0.12
N ALA A 34 9.24 -0.53 -0.63
CA ALA A 34 10.38 -1.28 -1.13
C ALA A 34 11.25 -1.85 0.00
N ARG A 35 11.49 -1.06 1.06
CA ARG A 35 12.24 -1.49 2.25
C ARG A 35 11.56 -2.59 3.04
N MET A 36 10.23 -2.69 2.95
CA MET A 36 9.43 -3.79 3.50
C MET A 36 9.38 -5.02 2.59
N GLY A 37 10.08 -5.00 1.44
CA GLY A 37 10.07 -6.09 0.47
C GLY A 37 8.76 -6.20 -0.31
N GLN A 38 7.99 -5.12 -0.39
CA GLN A 38 6.79 -5.09 -1.23
C GLN A 38 7.19 -4.85 -2.68
N ARG A 39 6.54 -5.56 -3.60
CA ARG A 39 6.51 -5.13 -5.02
C ARG A 39 5.82 -3.75 -5.10
N PRO A 40 6.06 -2.97 -6.16
CA PRO A 40 5.36 -1.69 -6.32
C PRO A 40 3.84 -1.88 -6.19
N LEU A 41 3.21 -1.05 -5.35
CA LEU A 41 1.77 -1.11 -5.04
C LEU A 41 0.99 0.04 -5.71
N ILE A 42 1.58 0.70 -6.72
CA ILE A 42 1.04 1.94 -7.28
C ILE A 42 -0.35 1.75 -7.89
N GLU A 43 -0.61 0.63 -8.57
CA GLU A 43 -1.92 0.29 -9.10
C GLU A 43 -2.95 0.11 -7.98
N ARG A 44 -2.57 -0.55 -6.88
CA ARG A 44 -3.43 -0.73 -5.71
C ARG A 44 -3.78 0.61 -5.06
N TYR A 45 -2.82 1.53 -5.00
CA TYR A 45 -3.08 2.90 -4.54
C TYR A 45 -3.98 3.66 -5.52
N ALA A 46 -3.78 3.52 -6.83
CA ALA A 46 -4.61 4.15 -7.85
C ALA A 46 -6.07 3.67 -7.74
N GLU A 47 -6.31 2.37 -7.61
CA GLU A 47 -7.63 1.79 -7.38
C GLU A 47 -8.26 2.35 -6.09
N SER A 48 -7.51 2.28 -4.98
CA SER A 48 -8.01 2.69 -3.67
C SER A 48 -8.29 4.18 -3.57
N CYS A 49 -7.49 5.03 -4.24
CA CYS A 49 -7.63 6.49 -4.23
C CYS A 49 -8.60 7.01 -5.30
N SER A 50 -8.89 6.23 -6.35
CA SER A 50 -9.85 6.60 -7.39
C SER A 50 -11.25 6.86 -6.85
N ARG A 51 -11.65 6.16 -5.78
CA ARG A 51 -12.94 6.36 -5.08
C ARG A 51 -13.10 7.77 -4.51
N TYR A 52 -11.99 8.47 -4.29
CA TYR A 52 -11.93 9.85 -3.80
C TYR A 52 -11.54 10.85 -4.92
N GLN A 53 -11.51 10.38 -6.17
CA GLN A 53 -11.07 11.13 -7.35
C GLN A 53 -9.64 11.68 -7.20
N VAL A 54 -8.80 10.99 -6.44
CA VAL A 54 -7.39 11.33 -6.24
C VAL A 54 -6.53 10.38 -7.05
N ARG A 55 -5.56 10.91 -7.80
CA ARG A 55 -4.52 10.13 -8.45
C ARG A 55 -3.23 10.20 -7.64
N PRO A 56 -2.62 9.04 -7.30
CA PRO A 56 -1.26 9.00 -6.77
C PRO A 56 -0.26 9.70 -7.69
N ALA A 57 0.77 10.31 -7.10
CA ALA A 57 1.94 10.75 -7.86
C ALA A 57 2.83 9.53 -8.17
N GLU A 58 2.48 8.82 -9.24
CA GLU A 58 3.15 7.58 -9.66
C GLU A 58 4.65 7.76 -9.86
N ALA A 59 5.08 8.85 -10.49
CA ALA A 59 6.51 9.13 -10.70
C ALA A 59 7.28 9.24 -9.37
N ASP A 60 6.72 9.96 -8.39
CA ASP A 60 7.33 10.14 -7.07
C ASP A 60 7.37 8.82 -6.31
N TYR A 61 6.27 8.08 -6.31
CA TYR A 61 6.19 6.75 -5.70
C TYR A 61 7.24 5.79 -6.29
N MET A 62 7.32 5.71 -7.61
CA MET A 62 8.27 4.81 -8.29
C MET A 62 9.72 5.23 -8.07
N ALA A 63 10.00 6.54 -8.03
CA ALA A 63 11.33 7.05 -7.69
C ALA A 63 11.73 6.64 -6.26
N GLY A 64 10.85 6.83 -5.28
CA GLY A 64 11.07 6.40 -3.90
C GLY A 64 11.24 4.88 -3.78
N TRP A 65 10.38 4.11 -4.46
CA TRP A 65 10.45 2.66 -4.47
C TRP A 65 11.79 2.15 -5.02
N ALA A 66 12.24 2.69 -6.16
CA ALA A 66 13.54 2.32 -6.74
C ALA A 66 14.70 2.60 -5.79
N ILE A 67 14.68 3.74 -5.10
CA ILE A 67 15.69 4.11 -4.10
C ILE A 67 15.63 3.16 -2.89
N GLY A 68 14.45 2.91 -2.33
CA GLY A 68 14.28 1.99 -1.20
C GLY A 68 14.71 0.56 -1.55
N TYR A 69 14.41 0.11 -2.76
CA TYR A 69 14.82 -1.20 -3.27
C TYR A 69 16.34 -1.33 -3.32
N SER A 70 17.03 -0.30 -3.85
CA SER A 70 18.50 -0.28 -3.95
C SER A 70 19.22 -0.32 -2.60
N GLN A 71 18.55 0.13 -1.53
CA GLN A 71 19.08 0.15 -0.17
C GLN A 71 18.89 -1.17 0.58
N THR A 72 18.07 -2.08 0.06
CA THR A 72 17.81 -3.37 0.73
C THR A 72 18.78 -4.45 0.30
N SER A 73 19.31 -5.20 1.26
CA SER A 73 20.10 -6.41 1.02
C SER A 73 19.25 -7.69 0.93
N PHE A 74 17.92 -7.57 1.07
CA PHE A 74 17.04 -8.73 1.04
C PHE A 74 17.09 -9.37 -0.35
N ARG A 75 17.52 -10.64 -0.42
CA ARG A 75 17.31 -11.48 -1.60
C ARG A 75 15.81 -11.75 -1.71
N GLN A 76 15.11 -10.86 -2.41
CA GLN A 76 13.69 -11.00 -2.72
C GLN A 76 13.54 -12.25 -3.61
N PRO A 77 12.72 -13.25 -3.22
CA PRO A 77 12.42 -14.36 -4.11
C PRO A 77 11.71 -13.82 -5.36
N ASN A 78 12.25 -14.17 -6.52
CA ASN A 78 11.66 -13.96 -7.83
C ASN A 78 10.34 -14.73 -7.97
#